data_AF-A0A259S4V9-F1
#
_entry.id   AF-A0A259S4V9-F1
#
_cell.length_a   1.000
_cell.length_b   1.000
_cell.length_c   1.000
_cell.angle_alpha   90.00
_cell.angle_beta   90.00
_cell.angle_gamma   90.00
#
_symmetry.space_group_name_H-M   'P 1'
#
loop_
_entity.id
_entity.type
_entity.pdbx_description
1 polymer ?
#
loop_
_entity_poly.entity_id
_entity_poly.type
_entity_poly.pdbx_seq_one_letter_code
_entity_poly.pdbx_strand_id
1 'polypeptide(L)'
;MKGGKLQFGTEVVAAADGTIAGLLGASPGASTAVPVMLDVLQRCFPEQYGEWEPKLQKLIPTLGEKLNDSAADARASMGATAKTLDLTA
;
A
#
# COMPACT_ATOMS: atom_id res chain seq x y z
N MET A 1 27.62 -0.89 21.32
CA MET A 1 27.31 -1.08 19.89
C MET A 1 25.83 -1.40 19.77
N LYS A 2 25.00 -0.49 19.23
CA LYS A 2 23.62 -0.85 18.86
C LYS A 2 23.73 -1.64 17.55
N GLY A 3 23.58 -2.96 17.64
CA GLY A 3 23.69 -3.86 16.48
C GLY A 3 22.69 -3.47 15.41
N GLY A 4 23.16 -3.29 14.17
CA GLY A 4 22.29 -3.08 13.04
C GLY A 4 21.35 -4.28 12.88
N LYS A 5 20.04 -4.02 12.80
CA LYS A 5 19.07 -5.06 12.43
C LYS A 5 19.16 -5.27 10.92
N LEU A 6 19.26 -6.53 10.51
CA LEU A 6 19.10 -6.89 9.10
C LEU A 6 17.63 -6.69 8.75
N GLN A 7 17.33 -5.58 8.07
CA GLN A 7 15.99 -5.26 7.59
C GLN A 7 15.89 -5.80 6.15
N PHE A 8 15.14 -6.88 5.96
CA PHE A 8 14.79 -7.35 4.61
C PHE A 8 13.57 -6.56 4.13
N GLY A 9 13.70 -5.82 3.03
CA GLY A 9 12.55 -5.15 2.38
C GLY A 9 12.87 -3.80 1.74
N THR A 10 11.81 -3.20 1.22
CA THR A 10 11.77 -1.84 0.68
C THR A 10 11.18 -0.93 1.76
N GLU A 11 11.85 0.17 2.09
CA GLU A 11 11.43 1.13 3.12
C GLU A 11 11.27 2.53 2.53
N VAL A 12 10.19 3.24 2.89
CA VAL A 12 10.00 4.64 2.56
C VAL A 12 10.60 5.51 3.67
N VAL A 13 11.53 6.37 3.30
CA VAL A 13 12.11 7.40 4.18
C VAL A 13 11.76 8.76 3.61
N ALA A 14 10.88 9.49 4.28
CA ALA A 14 10.52 10.85 3.91
C ALA A 14 11.27 11.87 4.78
N ALA A 15 11.65 13.00 4.18
CA ALA A 15 12.06 14.17 4.94
C ALA A 15 10.90 14.63 5.85
N ALA A 16 11.23 15.25 6.98
CA ALA A 16 10.23 15.67 7.95
C ALA A 16 9.24 16.71 7.40
N ASP A 17 9.66 17.47 6.39
CA ASP A 17 8.84 18.44 5.66
C ASP A 17 8.09 17.84 4.46
N GLY A 18 8.21 16.52 4.23
CA GLY A 18 7.53 15.81 3.14
C GLY A 18 8.05 16.11 1.74
N THR A 19 9.03 17.01 1.57
CA THR A 19 9.48 17.52 0.27
C THR A 19 10.20 16.48 -0.59
N ILE A 20 10.77 15.46 0.04
CA ILE A 20 11.44 14.35 -0.60
C ILE A 20 11.15 13.04 0.13
N ALA A 21 10.91 11.98 -0.63
CA ALA A 21 10.90 10.61 -0.14
C ALA A 21 11.91 9.76 -0.91
N GLY A 22 12.75 9.06 -0.16
CA GLY A 22 13.64 8.04 -0.67
C GLY A 22 13.04 6.67 -0.43
N LEU A 23 13.18 5.79 -1.41
CA LEU A 23 12.87 4.38 -1.27
C LEU A 23 14.18 3.62 -1.07
N LEU A 24 14.39 3.10 0.14
CA LEU A 24 15.61 2.37 0.51
C LEU A 24 15.37 0.86 0.40
N GLY A 25 16.27 0.15 -0.28
CA GLY A 25 16.20 -1.31 -0.43
C GLY A 25 16.05 -1.75 -1.89
N ALA A 26 15.52 -2.96 -2.09
CA ALA A 26 15.25 -3.47 -3.43
C ALA A 26 14.10 -2.68 -4.08
N SER A 27 14.11 -2.60 -5.41
CA SER A 27 12.99 -2.00 -6.14
C SER A 27 11.71 -2.80 -5.84
N PRO A 28 10.59 -2.15 -5.50
CA PRO A 28 9.35 -2.83 -5.17
C PRO A 28 8.80 -3.53 -6.41
N GLY A 29 8.51 -4.83 -6.28
CA GLY A 29 7.74 -5.56 -7.27
C GLY A 29 6.27 -5.13 -7.26
N ALA A 30 5.50 -5.57 -8.27
CA ALA A 30 4.08 -5.22 -8.43
C ALA A 30 3.25 -5.45 -7.14
N SER A 31 3.56 -6.51 -6.38
CA SER A 31 2.88 -6.86 -5.12
C SER A 31 3.17 -5.93 -3.95
N THR A 32 4.21 -5.09 -4.05
CA THR A 32 4.67 -4.18 -2.98
C THR A 32 4.60 -2.71 -3.37
N ALA A 33 4.52 -2.40 -4.67
CA ALA A 33 4.51 -1.03 -5.16
C ALA A 33 3.28 -0.23 -4.68
N VAL A 34 2.09 -0.84 -4.70
CA VAL A 34 0.85 -0.16 -4.26
C VAL A 34 0.91 0.26 -2.79
N PRO A 35 1.18 -0.62 -1.81
CA PRO A 35 1.24 -0.19 -0.40
C PRO A 35 2.37 0.81 -0.13
N VAL A 36 3.52 0.69 -0.82
CA VAL A 36 4.61 1.67 -0.74
C VAL A 36 4.16 3.06 -1.21
N MET A 37 3.47 3.15 -2.34
CA MET A 37 3.01 4.43 -2.86
C MET A 37 1.91 5.04 -1.99
N LEU A 38 1.05 4.22 -1.38
CA LEU A 38 0.08 4.71 -0.40
C LEU A 38 0.77 5.33 0.83
N ASP A 39 1.86 4.73 1.34
CA ASP A 39 2.66 5.31 2.43
C ASP A 39 3.30 6.64 2.03
N VAL A 40 3.85 6.74 0.81
CA VAL A 40 4.40 8.00 0.27
C VAL A 40 3.31 9.08 0.21
N LEU A 41 2.12 8.76 -0.32
CA LEU A 41 1.03 9.73 -0.40
C LEU A 41 0.60 10.22 0.98
N GLN A 42 0.49 9.33 1.98
CA GLN A 42 0.13 9.71 3.34
C GLN A 42 1.19 10.58 4.02
N ARG A 43 2.48 10.26 3.84
CA ARG A 43 3.57 10.92 4.57
C ARG A 43 4.05 12.22 3.92
N CYS A 44 4.05 12.29 2.60
CA CYS A 44 4.55 13.46 1.86
C CYS A 44 3.46 14.48 1.53
N PHE A 45 2.19 14.07 1.53
CA PHE A 45 1.06 14.94 1.14
C PHE A 45 -0.09 14.88 2.16
N PRO A 46 0.18 15.08 3.46
CA PRO A 46 -0.83 14.91 4.51
C PRO A 46 -2.01 15.89 4.37
N GLU A 47 -1.76 17.09 3.84
CA GLU A 47 -2.79 18.12 3.64
C GLU A 47 -3.78 17.74 2.52
N GLN A 48 -3.31 17.06 1.48
CA GLN A 48 -4.12 16.65 0.33
C GLN A 48 -4.70 15.24 0.49
N TYR A 49 -4.08 14.40 1.30
CA TYR A 49 -4.46 12.98 1.41
C TYR A 49 -5.93 12.79 1.77
N GLY A 50 -6.47 13.61 2.68
CA GLY A 50 -7.88 13.54 3.06
C GLY A 50 -8.85 13.80 1.90
N GLU A 51 -8.47 14.64 0.93
CA GLU A 51 -9.27 14.87 -0.28
C GLU A 51 -9.17 13.70 -1.27
N TRP A 52 -8.05 12.97 -1.24
CA TRP A 52 -7.80 11.85 -2.15
C TRP A 52 -8.35 10.53 -1.61
N GLU A 53 -8.45 10.37 -0.30
CA GLU A 53 -8.90 9.15 0.36
C GLU A 53 -10.23 8.62 -0.20
N PRO A 54 -11.28 9.43 -0.42
CA PRO A 54 -12.52 8.95 -1.03
C PRO A 54 -12.34 8.41 -2.47
N LYS A 55 -11.40 8.99 -3.23
CA LYS A 55 -11.07 8.51 -4.58
C LYS A 55 -10.25 7.23 -4.52
N LEU A 56 -9.31 7.14 -3.58
CA LEU A 56 -8.50 5.94 -3.35
C LEU A 56 -9.38 4.77 -2.89
N GLN A 57 -10.35 4.99 -2.01
CA GLN A 57 -11.32 3.97 -1.60
C GLN A 57 -12.19 3.47 -2.76
N LYS A 58 -12.56 4.34 -3.72
CA LYS A 58 -13.25 3.90 -4.94
C LYS A 58 -12.39 3.00 -5.83
N LEU A 59 -11.08 3.27 -5.89
CA LEU A 59 -10.14 2.48 -6.69
C LEU A 59 -9.71 1.18 -5.99
N ILE A 60 -9.59 1.24 -4.66
CA ILE A 60 -9.14 0.17 -3.78
C ILE A 60 -10.22 0.05 -2.69
N PRO A 61 -11.30 -0.72 -2.93
CA PRO A 61 -12.42 -0.83 -1.98
C PRO A 61 -12.02 -1.30 -0.58
N THR A 62 -10.89 -1.99 -0.49
CA THR A 62 -10.32 -2.57 0.73
C THR A 62 -9.19 -1.71 1.30
N LEU A 63 -9.11 -0.42 0.93
CA LEU A 63 -8.08 0.49 1.40
C LEU A 63 -8.09 0.59 2.92
N GLY A 64 -6.95 0.33 3.55
CA GLY A 64 -6.81 0.36 5.01
C GLY A 64 -7.23 -0.94 5.72
N GLU A 65 -7.77 -1.92 4.99
CA GLU A 65 -8.18 -3.21 5.53
C GLU A 65 -7.08 -4.26 5.39
N LYS A 66 -6.98 -5.13 6.41
CA LYS A 66 -6.12 -6.32 6.34
C LYS A 66 -6.96 -7.53 5.91
N LEU A 67 -7.03 -7.77 4.60
CA LEU A 67 -7.80 -8.89 4.04
C LEU A 67 -7.37 -10.26 4.58
N ASN A 68 -6.11 -10.43 4.94
CA ASN A 68 -5.61 -11.69 5.52
C ASN A 68 -6.27 -12.03 6.87
N ASP A 69 -6.81 -11.03 7.57
CA ASP A 69 -7.46 -11.23 8.86
C ASP A 69 -8.94 -11.65 8.71
N SER A 70 -9.50 -11.54 7.49
CA SER A 70 -10.89 -11.88 7.19
C SER A 70 -11.00 -12.78 5.96
N ALA A 71 -11.24 -14.07 6.24
CA ALA A 71 -11.44 -15.05 5.18
C ALA A 71 -12.70 -14.80 4.33
N ALA A 72 -13.65 -14.00 4.83
CA ALA A 72 -14.83 -13.59 4.08
C ALA A 72 -14.46 -12.48 3.08
N ASP A 73 -13.77 -11.45 3.54
CA ASP A 73 -13.41 -10.29 2.71
C ASP A 73 -12.37 -10.66 1.64
N ALA A 74 -11.41 -11.53 1.99
CA ALA A 74 -10.47 -12.10 1.02
C ALA A 74 -11.20 -12.86 -0.10
N ARG A 75 -12.21 -13.68 0.24
CA ARG A 75 -13.01 -14.41 -0.76
C ARG A 75 -13.85 -13.47 -1.61
N ALA A 76 -14.46 -12.45 -1.02
CA ALA A 76 -15.24 -11.46 -1.75
C ALA A 76 -14.37 -10.70 -2.75
N SER A 77 -13.19 -10.24 -2.33
CA SER A 77 -12.21 -9.56 -3.18
C SER A 77 -11.75 -10.45 -4.34
N MET A 78 -11.31 -11.68 -4.04
CA MET A 78 -10.89 -12.64 -5.07
C MET A 78 -12.01 -12.96 -6.07
N GLY A 79 -13.23 -13.20 -5.59
CA GLY A 79 -14.39 -13.48 -6.44
C GLY A 79 -14.75 -12.31 -7.36
N ALA A 80 -14.68 -11.07 -6.84
CA ALA A 80 -14.87 -9.87 -7.65
C ALA A 80 -13.80 -9.74 -8.75
N THR A 81 -12.52 -9.93 -8.40
CA THR A 81 -11.41 -9.91 -9.37
C THR A 81 -11.57 -10.99 -10.43
N ALA A 82 -11.87 -12.23 -10.04
CA ALA A 82 -12.07 -13.34 -10.96
C ALA A 82 -13.21 -13.05 -11.95
N LYS A 83 -14.35 -12.54 -11.45
CA LYS A 83 -15.47 -12.12 -12.30
C LYS A 83 -15.07 -11.02 -13.30
N THR A 84 -14.33 -10.01 -12.87
CA THR A 84 -13.89 -8.92 -13.76
C THR A 84 -12.92 -9.40 -14.83
N LEU A 85 -12.06 -10.37 -14.50
CA LEU A 85 -11.04 -10.91 -15.40
C LEU A 85 -11.52 -12.13 -16.20
N ASP A 86 -12.81 -12.50 -16.09
CA ASP A 86 -13.39 -13.70 -16.70
C ASP A 86 -12.64 -14.99 -16.35
N LEU A 87 -12.24 -15.10 -15.08
CA LEU A 87 -11.58 -16.27 -14.51
C LEU A 87 -12.58 -17.10 -13.70
N THR A 88 -12.35 -18.40 -13.63
CA THR A 88 -13.10 -19.28 -12.72
C THR A 88 -12.61 -19.03 -11.29
N ALA A 89 -13.53 -18.65 -10.40
CA ALA A 89 -13.27 -18.34 -8.99
C ALA A 89 -13.18 -19.58 -8.10
#